data_AF-A0AAU5CZK4-F1
#
_entry.id   AF-A0AAU5CZK4-F1
#
_cell.length_a   1.000
_cell.length_b   1.000
_cell.length_c   1.000
_cell.angle_alpha   90.00
_cell.angle_beta   90.00
_cell.angle_gamma   90.00
#
_symmetry.space_group_name_H-M   'P 1'
#
loop_
_entity.id
_entity.type
_entity.pdbx_description
1 polymer ?
#
loop_
_entity_poly.entity_id
_entity_poly.type
_entity_poly.pdbx_seq_one_letter_code
_entity_poly.pdbx_strand_id
1 'polypeptide(L)'
;MQAWRVHTHGEPGTAMRLETVAAPEPGAGEVLLKVLAANINFPDVLMCRGQYQIRPPLPFTPGVEICGETEDGRRVIANPRLPHGGFAEYAVADAAALLPAPDPLDDAAAAALHIGYQTGWFGLHRRARLQAGETLLVHAAAGGVGSAAVQLGKAAGATVIGVTGGKDKARVAEELGCDLVVDRTSEDVVARVKEFTGGRGADVVYDPVGGDAYAASAKCVAFEGRILVVGFAGGTVPAPALNHALVKNYSIVGLHWGLYATHDPAAIRACHEELTRLAAAGAIRPLVSERVPLDGAADAVQRLADGATTGRLVVVPAGAAR
;
A
#
# COMPACT_ATOMS: atom_id res chain seq x y z
N MET A 1 6.85 -7.74 26.57
CA MET A 1 6.52 -6.64 25.66
C MET A 1 5.03 -6.54 25.46
N GLN A 2 4.49 -5.35 25.18
CA GLN A 2 3.15 -5.15 24.67
C GLN A 2 3.08 -5.60 23.21
N ALA A 3 2.04 -6.36 22.86
CA ALA A 3 1.75 -6.78 21.49
C ALA A 3 0.25 -7.00 21.28
N TRP A 4 -0.24 -6.68 20.10
CA TRP A 4 -1.57 -7.10 19.68
C TRP A 4 -1.58 -8.58 19.32
N ARG A 5 -2.66 -9.26 19.69
CA ARG A 5 -2.85 -10.70 19.49
C ARG A 5 -4.22 -10.97 18.88
N VAL A 6 -4.26 -11.78 17.82
CA VAL A 6 -5.48 -12.30 17.22
C VAL A 6 -5.62 -13.76 17.64
N HIS A 7 -6.62 -14.07 18.47
CA HIS A 7 -6.88 -15.44 18.96
C HIS A 7 -7.95 -16.17 18.16
N THR A 8 -8.85 -15.40 17.53
CA THR A 8 -9.93 -15.88 16.66
C THR A 8 -10.06 -14.93 15.49
N HIS A 9 -10.35 -15.46 14.30
CA HIS A 9 -10.59 -14.60 13.15
C HIS A 9 -11.87 -13.77 13.31
N GLY A 10 -11.87 -12.55 12.79
CA GLY A 10 -12.97 -11.61 12.88
C GLY A 10 -12.58 -10.20 12.41
N GLU A 11 -13.46 -9.24 12.67
CA GLU A 11 -13.18 -7.84 12.39
C GLU A 11 -12.07 -7.31 13.32
N PRO A 12 -11.08 -6.55 12.79
CA PRO A 12 -9.91 -6.10 13.55
C PRO A 12 -10.22 -5.51 14.93
N GLY A 13 -11.22 -4.64 15.03
CA GLY A 13 -11.59 -3.97 16.29
C GLY A 13 -12.10 -4.91 17.39
N THR A 14 -12.43 -6.17 17.05
CA THR A 14 -12.89 -7.18 18.02
C THR A 14 -11.99 -8.41 18.11
N ALA A 15 -11.27 -8.72 17.03
CA ALA A 15 -10.40 -9.88 16.93
C ALA A 15 -9.04 -9.63 17.59
N MET A 16 -8.56 -8.38 17.58
CA MET A 16 -7.28 -7.99 18.15
C MET A 16 -7.42 -7.66 19.65
N ARG A 17 -6.51 -8.19 20.47
CA ARG A 17 -6.40 -7.90 21.91
C ARG A 17 -4.98 -7.46 22.25
N LEU A 18 -4.83 -6.36 22.99
CA LEU A 18 -3.53 -5.91 23.47
C LEU A 18 -3.13 -6.73 24.70
N GLU A 19 -1.96 -7.35 24.66
CA GLU A 19 -1.50 -8.27 25.69
C GLU A 19 -0.02 -8.03 26.03
N THR A 20 0.36 -8.38 27.26
CA THR A 20 1.75 -8.52 27.66
C THR A 20 2.23 -9.93 27.33
N VAL A 21 3.19 -10.06 26.41
CA VAL A 21 3.78 -11.33 25.97
C VAL A 21 5.29 -11.34 26.14
N ALA A 22 5.91 -12.52 26.09
CA ALA A 22 7.36 -12.63 25.96
C ALA A 22 7.83 -12.00 24.64
N ALA A 23 8.99 -11.35 24.65
CA ALA A 23 9.60 -10.88 23.41
C ALA A 23 10.00 -12.10 22.55
N PRO A 24 9.82 -12.05 21.21
CA PRO A 24 10.26 -13.12 20.34
C PRO A 24 11.79 -13.21 20.36
N GLU A 25 12.31 -14.43 20.30
CA GLU A 25 13.74 -14.69 20.18
C GLU A 25 14.09 -14.89 18.70
N PRO A 26 15.11 -14.19 18.17
CA PRO A 26 15.52 -14.39 16.79
C PRO A 26 16.20 -15.75 16.61
N GLY A 27 15.79 -16.49 15.58
CA GLY A 27 16.46 -17.70 15.13
C GLY A 27 17.71 -17.44 14.28
N ALA A 28 18.25 -18.50 13.68
CA ALA A 28 19.40 -18.39 12.80
C ALA A 28 19.06 -17.56 11.55
N GLY A 29 19.86 -16.51 11.27
CA GLY A 29 19.65 -15.59 10.16
C GLY A 29 18.60 -14.52 10.41
N GLU A 30 18.03 -14.47 11.62
CA GLU A 30 17.04 -13.48 12.01
C GLU A 30 17.65 -12.45 12.97
N VAL A 31 17.01 -11.29 13.05
CA VAL A 31 17.35 -10.24 14.01
C VAL A 31 16.12 -9.77 14.77
N LEU A 32 16.31 -9.42 16.04
CA LEU A 32 15.31 -8.72 16.82
C LEU A 32 15.42 -7.21 16.54
N LEU A 33 14.29 -6.59 16.22
CA LEU A 33 14.19 -5.16 15.95
C LEU A 33 13.29 -4.53 17.00
N LYS A 34 13.73 -3.40 17.57
CA LYS A 34 12.83 -2.51 18.31
C LYS A 34 11.96 -1.78 17.29
N VAL A 35 10.65 -1.90 17.39
CA VAL A 35 9.74 -1.26 16.44
C VAL A 35 9.70 0.23 16.75
N LEU A 36 10.06 1.07 15.77
CA LEU A 36 9.96 2.53 15.87
C LEU A 36 8.63 3.03 15.29
N ALA A 37 8.15 2.37 14.24
CA ALA A 37 6.85 2.60 13.64
C ALA A 37 6.40 1.35 12.86
N ALA A 38 5.11 1.05 12.88
CA ALA A 38 4.52 -0.04 12.11
C ALA A 38 3.39 0.49 11.24
N ASN A 39 3.54 0.36 9.92
CA ASN A 39 2.53 0.83 9.00
C ASN A 39 1.37 -0.18 8.90
N ILE A 40 0.13 0.33 8.92
CA ILE A 40 -1.08 -0.48 8.73
C ILE A 40 -1.33 -0.74 7.24
N ASN A 41 -1.51 -2.01 6.89
CA ASN A 41 -1.76 -2.47 5.52
C ASN A 41 -3.08 -3.25 5.42
N PHE A 42 -3.68 -3.28 4.22
CA PHE A 42 -4.92 -4.06 4.00
C PHE A 42 -4.73 -5.58 4.24
N PRO A 43 -3.56 -6.19 3.94
CA PRO A 43 -3.21 -7.51 4.46
C PRO A 43 -3.45 -7.73 5.95
N ASP A 44 -3.22 -6.73 6.82
CA ASP A 44 -3.48 -6.88 8.26
C ASP A 44 -4.97 -7.08 8.56
N VAL A 45 -5.84 -6.36 7.83
CA VAL A 45 -7.30 -6.55 7.87
C VAL A 45 -7.67 -7.96 7.43
N LEU A 46 -7.14 -8.40 6.28
CA LEU A 46 -7.44 -9.71 5.71
C LEU A 46 -6.95 -10.86 6.59
N MET A 47 -5.80 -10.71 7.26
CA MET A 47 -5.30 -11.69 8.22
C MET A 47 -6.19 -11.79 9.45
N CYS A 48 -6.66 -10.65 9.99
CA CYS A 48 -7.64 -10.65 11.09
C CYS A 48 -8.91 -11.41 10.68
N ARG A 49 -9.40 -11.21 9.44
CA ARG A 49 -10.58 -11.90 8.89
C ARG A 49 -10.33 -13.37 8.48
N GLY A 50 -9.09 -13.86 8.50
CA GLY A 50 -8.74 -15.20 7.99
C GLY A 50 -8.85 -15.35 6.47
N GLN A 51 -8.86 -14.25 5.73
CA GLN A 51 -9.11 -14.18 4.28
C GLN A 51 -7.84 -13.94 3.45
N TYR A 52 -6.69 -13.78 4.10
CA TYR A 52 -5.41 -13.57 3.41
C TYR A 52 -4.79 -14.90 2.92
N GLN A 53 -3.89 -14.82 1.92
CA GLN A 53 -3.20 -16.01 1.40
C GLN A 53 -2.23 -16.60 2.44
N ILE A 54 -1.55 -15.74 3.20
CA ILE A 54 -0.69 -16.15 4.32
C ILE A 54 -1.56 -16.24 5.57
N ARG A 55 -1.59 -17.42 6.18
CA ARG A 55 -2.42 -17.72 7.37
C ARG A 55 -1.51 -18.14 8.53
N PRO A 56 -1.04 -17.21 9.36
CA PRO A 56 -0.27 -17.57 10.54
C PRO A 56 -1.12 -18.38 11.53
N PRO A 57 -0.50 -19.30 12.31
CA PRO A 57 -1.22 -20.02 13.36
C PRO A 57 -1.73 -19.04 14.42
N LEU A 58 -2.93 -19.29 14.92
CA LEU A 58 -3.50 -18.54 16.05
C LEU A 58 -2.86 -19.02 17.37
N PRO A 59 -2.60 -18.14 18.35
CA PRO A 59 -2.66 -16.68 18.22
C PRO A 59 -1.43 -16.09 17.51
N PHE A 60 -1.64 -15.03 16.73
CA PHE A 60 -0.56 -14.27 16.06
C PHE A 60 -0.65 -12.77 16.32
N THR A 61 0.45 -12.07 16.07
CA THR A 61 0.53 -10.61 16.08
C THR A 61 0.52 -10.08 14.64
N PRO A 62 -0.45 -9.22 14.25
CA PRO A 62 -0.46 -8.57 12.93
C PRO A 62 0.60 -7.47 12.80
N GLY A 63 0.69 -6.82 11.63
CA GLY A 63 1.69 -5.80 11.32
C GLY A 63 2.78 -6.36 10.44
N VAL A 64 2.64 -6.18 9.13
CA VAL A 64 3.53 -6.76 8.11
C VAL A 64 4.64 -5.84 7.62
N GLU A 65 4.70 -4.60 8.12
CA GLU A 65 5.63 -3.58 7.63
C GLU A 65 6.04 -2.64 8.78
N ILE A 66 7.34 -2.51 9.01
CA ILE A 66 7.87 -1.65 10.08
C ILE A 66 9.05 -0.80 9.61
N CYS A 67 9.25 0.32 10.29
CA CYS A 67 10.57 0.89 10.53
C CYS A 67 11.00 0.46 11.95
N GLY A 68 12.17 -0.16 12.06
CA GLY A 68 12.74 -0.64 13.31
C GLY A 68 14.17 -0.18 13.51
N GLU A 69 14.67 -0.43 14.71
CA GLU A 69 16.04 -0.15 15.14
C GLU A 69 16.74 -1.47 15.47
N THR A 70 17.91 -1.68 14.88
CA THR A 70 18.82 -2.79 15.23
C THR A 70 19.56 -2.49 16.54
N GLU A 71 20.16 -3.50 17.16
CA GLU A 71 20.91 -3.35 18.42
C GLU A 71 22.04 -2.30 18.33
N ASP A 72 22.64 -2.14 17.16
CA ASP A 72 23.68 -1.13 16.87
C ASP A 72 23.12 0.27 16.53
N GLY A 73 21.80 0.48 16.63
CA GLY A 73 21.14 1.77 16.46
C GLY A 73 20.82 2.17 15.01
N ARG A 74 20.97 1.27 14.03
CA ARG A 74 20.60 1.58 12.63
C ARG A 74 19.08 1.49 12.45
N ARG A 75 18.54 2.47 11.71
CA ARG A 75 17.14 2.49 11.27
C ARG A 75 16.98 1.64 10.01
N VAL A 76 16.09 0.65 10.09
CA VAL A 76 15.83 -0.29 8.99
C VAL A 76 14.34 -0.43 8.74
N ILE A 77 13.98 -0.61 7.48
CA ILE A 77 12.68 -1.04 7.02
C ILE A 77 12.70 -2.57 6.93
N ALA A 78 11.64 -3.21 7.43
CA ALA A 78 11.55 -4.67 7.44
C ALA A 78 10.11 -5.18 7.32
N ASN A 79 9.98 -6.41 6.83
CA ASN A 79 8.78 -7.22 7.02
C ASN A 79 9.00 -8.16 8.21
N PRO A 80 8.24 -8.01 9.31
CA PRO A 80 8.27 -8.96 10.42
C PRO A 80 7.93 -10.39 9.99
N ARG A 81 8.58 -11.37 10.61
CA ARG A 81 8.27 -12.79 10.45
C ARG A 81 7.05 -13.17 11.30
N LEU A 82 5.94 -13.44 10.62
CA LEU A 82 4.75 -13.99 11.25
C LEU A 82 5.06 -15.38 11.87
N PRO A 83 4.50 -15.72 13.04
CA PRO A 83 3.37 -15.08 13.72
C PRO A 83 3.71 -13.86 14.61
N HIS A 84 4.94 -13.35 14.59
CA HIS A 84 5.40 -12.22 15.41
C HIS A 84 5.47 -10.91 14.61
N GLY A 85 4.31 -10.34 14.27
CA GLY A 85 4.18 -9.10 13.53
C GLY A 85 4.59 -7.82 14.29
N GLY A 86 4.54 -6.70 13.57
CA GLY A 86 5.02 -5.39 13.99
C GLY A 86 4.07 -4.56 14.85
N PHE A 87 2.82 -4.98 15.08
CA PHE A 87 1.95 -4.31 16.07
C PHE A 87 2.32 -4.73 17.50
N ALA A 88 3.58 -4.50 17.85
CA ALA A 88 4.24 -4.84 19.10
C ALA A 88 5.45 -3.91 19.34
N GLU A 89 6.03 -3.95 20.53
CA GLU A 89 7.26 -3.17 20.84
C GLU A 89 8.51 -3.72 20.14
N TYR A 90 8.54 -5.04 19.89
CA TYR A 90 9.64 -5.71 19.19
C TYR A 90 9.10 -6.70 18.16
N ALA A 91 9.85 -6.87 17.07
CA ALA A 91 9.54 -7.82 16.01
C ALA A 91 10.81 -8.51 15.51
N VAL A 92 10.68 -9.74 15.04
CA VAL A 92 11.79 -10.48 14.42
C VAL A 92 11.67 -10.37 12.90
N ALA A 93 12.79 -10.14 12.22
CA ALA A 93 12.85 -10.09 10.76
C ALA A 93 14.06 -10.86 10.22
N ASP A 94 14.02 -11.20 8.94
CA ASP A 94 15.17 -11.78 8.23
C ASP A 94 16.28 -10.74 8.05
N ALA A 95 17.48 -11.02 8.55
CA ALA A 95 18.62 -10.12 8.46
C ALA A 95 18.98 -9.77 7.00
N ALA A 96 18.79 -10.70 6.07
CA ALA A 96 19.12 -10.54 4.65
C ALA A 96 18.07 -9.71 3.87
N ALA A 97 16.88 -9.51 4.46
CA ALA A 97 15.79 -8.75 3.84
C ALA A 97 15.67 -7.31 4.38
N LEU A 98 16.51 -6.91 5.33
CA LEU A 98 16.50 -5.55 5.87
C LEU A 98 16.88 -4.54 4.79
N LEU A 99 16.15 -3.43 4.77
CA LEU A 99 16.40 -2.30 3.88
C LEU A 99 16.72 -1.07 4.72
N PRO A 100 17.68 -0.21 4.35
CA PRO A 100 17.97 1.00 5.11
C PRO A 100 16.79 1.97 5.06
N ALA A 101 16.42 2.55 6.21
CA ALA A 101 15.45 3.65 6.22
C ALA A 101 16.09 4.91 5.61
N PRO A 102 15.44 5.61 4.66
CA PRO A 102 16.01 6.84 4.10
C PRO A 102 16.16 7.94 5.15
N ASP A 103 17.34 8.57 5.21
CA ASP A 103 17.63 9.67 6.15
C ASP A 103 16.60 10.83 6.12
N PRO A 104 16.06 11.25 4.95
CA PRO A 104 15.07 12.34 4.91
C PRO A 104 13.70 11.98 5.49
N LEU A 105 13.44 10.69 5.76
CA LEU A 105 12.15 10.21 6.24
C LEU A 105 12.22 9.90 7.73
N ASP A 106 11.27 10.44 8.49
CA ASP A 106 11.02 9.99 9.87
C ASP A 106 10.53 8.53 9.91
N ASP A 107 10.45 7.94 11.11
CA ASP A 107 10.13 6.52 11.27
C ASP A 107 8.79 6.11 10.67
N ALA A 108 7.78 6.98 10.76
CA ALA A 108 6.47 6.67 10.23
C ALA A 108 6.46 6.73 8.70
N ALA A 109 7.11 7.74 8.12
CA ALA A 109 7.25 7.83 6.67
C ALA A 109 8.12 6.68 6.12
N ALA A 110 9.20 6.31 6.80
CA ALA A 110 10.03 5.16 6.45
C ALA A 110 9.24 3.84 6.51
N ALA A 111 8.47 3.63 7.58
CA ALA A 111 7.60 2.45 7.71
C ALA A 111 6.54 2.39 6.62
N ALA A 112 6.15 3.52 6.02
CA ALA A 112 5.16 3.60 4.96
C ALA A 112 5.73 3.51 3.53
N LEU A 113 7.06 3.41 3.38
CA LEU A 113 7.75 3.41 2.08
C LEU A 113 7.83 2.02 1.43
N HIS A 114 7.61 0.92 2.15
CA HIS A 114 7.96 -0.39 1.64
C HIS A 114 6.83 -1.03 0.81
N ILE A 115 5.83 -1.63 1.45
CA ILE A 115 4.74 -2.34 0.78
C ILE A 115 3.98 -1.39 -0.15
N GLY A 116 3.60 -0.20 0.33
CA GLY A 116 2.79 0.74 -0.44
C GLY A 116 3.50 1.22 -1.71
N TYR A 117 4.70 1.78 -1.56
CA TYR A 117 5.43 2.35 -2.68
C TYR A 117 6.13 1.31 -3.54
N GLN A 118 6.62 0.20 -3.00
CA GLN A 118 7.16 -0.86 -3.86
C GLN A 118 6.06 -1.53 -4.68
N THR A 119 4.85 -1.72 -4.13
CA THR A 119 3.70 -2.18 -4.95
C THR A 119 3.42 -1.19 -6.08
N GLY A 120 3.35 0.11 -5.77
CA GLY A 120 3.20 1.17 -6.76
C GLY A 120 4.29 1.14 -7.84
N TRP A 121 5.56 1.04 -7.42
CA TRP A 121 6.70 1.11 -8.33
C TRP A 121 6.79 -0.12 -9.24
N PHE A 122 6.66 -1.33 -8.68
CA PHE A 122 6.62 -2.55 -9.47
C PHE A 122 5.43 -2.56 -10.42
N GLY A 123 4.26 -2.11 -9.97
CA GLY A 123 3.08 -1.95 -10.80
C GLY A 123 3.35 -1.01 -11.98
N LEU A 124 3.68 0.24 -11.70
CA LEU A 124 3.80 1.29 -12.70
C LEU A 124 5.04 1.11 -13.59
N HIS A 125 6.23 0.94 -13.02
CA HIS A 125 7.47 0.94 -13.79
C HIS A 125 7.84 -0.42 -14.35
N ARG A 126 7.64 -1.51 -13.59
CA ARG A 126 8.06 -2.84 -14.04
C ARG A 126 6.99 -3.57 -14.86
N ARG A 127 5.75 -3.59 -14.36
CA ARG A 127 4.65 -4.36 -14.96
C ARG A 127 3.93 -3.60 -16.05
N ALA A 128 3.52 -2.36 -15.79
CA ALA A 128 2.92 -1.51 -16.80
C ALA A 128 3.97 -0.88 -17.70
N ARG A 129 5.15 -0.49 -17.19
CA ARG A 129 6.16 0.30 -17.91
C ARG A 129 5.66 1.71 -18.27
N LEU A 130 5.05 2.40 -17.30
CA LEU A 130 4.55 3.77 -17.46
C LEU A 130 5.64 4.67 -18.05
N GLN A 131 5.27 5.44 -19.08
CA GLN A 131 6.15 6.41 -19.74
C GLN A 131 5.71 7.85 -19.43
N ALA A 132 6.66 8.79 -19.51
CA ALA A 132 6.35 10.21 -19.43
C ALA A 132 5.38 10.61 -20.56
N GLY A 133 4.40 11.47 -20.23
CA GLY A 133 3.34 11.89 -21.14
C GLY A 133 2.17 10.92 -21.29
N GLU A 134 2.24 9.70 -20.72
CA GLU A 134 1.08 8.81 -20.63
C GLU A 134 0.05 9.34 -19.60
N THR A 135 -1.22 9.00 -19.81
CA THR A 135 -2.28 9.25 -18.84
C THR A 135 -2.44 8.06 -17.90
N LEU A 136 -2.26 8.30 -16.59
CA LEU A 136 -2.44 7.32 -15.52
C LEU A 136 -3.77 7.59 -14.79
N LEU A 137 -4.67 6.61 -14.77
CA LEU A 137 -5.87 6.61 -13.92
C LEU A 137 -5.62 5.81 -12.64
N VAL A 138 -5.75 6.44 -11.47
CA VAL A 138 -5.54 5.79 -10.17
C VAL A 138 -6.86 5.69 -9.41
N HIS A 139 -7.33 4.47 -9.19
CA HIS A 139 -8.47 4.23 -8.29
C HIS A 139 -8.04 4.28 -6.82
N ALA A 140 -8.95 4.77 -5.97
CA ALA A 140 -8.67 5.03 -4.56
C ALA A 140 -7.43 5.92 -4.37
N ALA A 141 -7.32 6.99 -5.15
CA ALA A 141 -6.14 7.85 -5.25
C ALA A 141 -5.69 8.48 -3.91
N ALA A 142 -6.64 8.74 -3.01
CA ALA A 142 -6.35 9.24 -1.67
C ALA A 142 -6.03 8.14 -0.63
N GLY A 143 -6.08 6.87 -1.01
CA GLY A 143 -5.85 5.72 -0.12
C GLY A 143 -4.36 5.35 0.01
N GLY A 144 -4.07 4.30 0.78
CA GLY A 144 -2.69 3.93 1.10
C GLY A 144 -1.81 3.60 -0.11
N VAL A 145 -2.23 2.67 -0.97
CA VAL A 145 -1.47 2.34 -2.20
C VAL A 145 -1.75 3.30 -3.36
N GLY A 146 -2.95 3.91 -3.40
CA GLY A 146 -3.31 4.87 -4.44
C GLY A 146 -2.49 6.15 -4.35
N SER A 147 -2.28 6.68 -3.14
CA SER A 147 -1.46 7.89 -2.94
C SER A 147 -0.01 7.69 -3.37
N ALA A 148 0.56 6.51 -3.11
CA ALA A 148 1.88 6.14 -3.62
C ALA A 148 1.90 6.10 -5.17
N ALA A 149 0.88 5.50 -5.79
CA ALA A 149 0.77 5.44 -7.24
C ALA A 149 0.61 6.82 -7.90
N VAL A 150 -0.12 7.75 -7.26
CA VAL A 150 -0.22 9.15 -7.71
C VAL A 150 1.17 9.79 -7.74
N GLN A 151 1.88 9.77 -6.60
CA GLN A 151 3.20 10.41 -6.51
C GLN A 151 4.22 9.79 -7.47
N LEU A 152 4.23 8.46 -7.59
CA LEU A 152 5.10 7.76 -8.55
C LEU A 152 4.74 8.09 -10.01
N GLY A 153 3.45 8.20 -10.33
CA GLY A 153 2.99 8.65 -11.65
C GLY A 153 3.45 10.07 -11.98
N LYS A 154 3.32 10.99 -11.02
CA LYS A 154 3.82 12.37 -11.17
C LYS A 154 5.34 12.42 -11.32
N ALA A 155 6.07 11.67 -10.50
CA ALA A 155 7.53 11.55 -10.60
C ALA A 155 7.98 10.94 -11.94
N ALA A 156 7.15 10.09 -12.56
CA ALA A 156 7.38 9.53 -13.90
C ALA A 156 7.06 10.50 -15.05
N GLY A 157 6.50 11.68 -14.77
CA GLY A 157 6.06 12.64 -15.79
C GLY A 157 4.74 12.28 -16.46
N ALA A 158 3.90 11.47 -15.82
CA ALA A 158 2.56 11.16 -16.31
C ALA A 158 1.55 12.26 -15.97
N THR A 159 0.48 12.34 -16.77
CA THR A 159 -0.74 13.06 -16.40
C THR A 159 -1.60 12.11 -15.56
N VAL A 160 -1.93 12.49 -14.33
CA VAL A 160 -2.57 11.62 -13.35
C VAL A 160 -4.01 12.04 -13.10
N ILE A 161 -4.93 11.11 -13.32
CA ILE A 161 -6.34 11.21 -12.95
C ILE A 161 -6.56 10.39 -11.69
N GLY A 162 -7.02 11.01 -10.60
CA GLY A 162 -7.34 10.33 -9.35
C GLY A 162 -8.84 10.11 -9.18
N VAL A 163 -9.25 8.88 -8.87
CA VAL A 163 -10.63 8.58 -8.45
C VAL A 163 -10.69 8.43 -6.94
N THR A 164 -11.58 9.17 -6.30
CA THR A 164 -11.78 9.15 -4.84
C THR A 164 -13.23 8.85 -4.50
N GLY A 165 -13.54 8.75 -3.20
CA GLY A 165 -14.91 8.67 -2.71
C GLY A 165 -15.14 9.70 -1.62
N GLY A 166 -15.81 10.80 -1.97
CA GLY A 166 -16.10 11.92 -1.10
C GLY A 166 -15.12 13.10 -1.24
N LYS A 167 -15.64 14.30 -0.97
CA LYS A 167 -14.95 15.59 -1.10
C LYS A 167 -13.65 15.70 -0.30
N ASP A 168 -13.64 15.18 0.93
CA ASP A 168 -12.44 15.23 1.78
C ASP A 168 -11.28 14.44 1.16
N LYS A 169 -11.59 13.28 0.57
CA LYS A 169 -10.61 12.46 -0.15
C LYS A 169 -10.22 13.09 -1.48
N ALA A 170 -11.15 13.76 -2.15
CA ALA A 170 -10.86 14.50 -3.39
C ALA A 170 -9.79 15.57 -3.15
N ARG A 171 -9.94 16.40 -2.11
CA ARG A 171 -8.94 17.41 -1.73
C ARG A 171 -7.55 16.79 -1.49
N VAL A 172 -7.49 15.66 -0.79
CA VAL A 172 -6.21 14.96 -0.56
C VAL A 172 -5.57 14.51 -1.88
N ALA A 173 -6.36 14.03 -2.85
CA ALA A 173 -5.83 13.64 -4.16
C ALA A 173 -5.35 14.83 -4.99
N GLU A 174 -6.00 16.00 -4.87
CA GLU A 174 -5.54 17.26 -5.49
C GLU A 174 -4.20 17.69 -4.89
N GLU A 175 -4.06 17.68 -3.56
CA GLU A 175 -2.82 18.01 -2.85
C GLU A 175 -1.66 17.06 -3.20
N LEU A 176 -1.97 15.80 -3.52
CA LEU A 176 -0.98 14.81 -4.00
C LEU A 176 -0.52 15.07 -5.44
N GLY A 177 -1.16 15.99 -6.17
CA GLY A 177 -0.78 16.41 -7.51
C GLY A 177 -1.54 15.75 -8.65
N CYS A 178 -2.74 15.22 -8.42
CA CYS A 178 -3.60 14.76 -9.52
C CYS A 178 -3.98 15.95 -10.43
N ASP A 179 -3.87 15.77 -11.74
CA ASP A 179 -4.25 16.78 -12.75
C ASP A 179 -5.77 16.85 -12.95
N LEU A 180 -6.46 15.74 -12.68
CA LEU A 180 -7.91 15.65 -12.52
C LEU A 180 -8.24 14.79 -11.32
N VAL A 181 -9.20 15.21 -10.50
CA VAL A 181 -9.80 14.38 -9.47
C VAL A 181 -11.27 14.15 -9.80
N VAL A 182 -11.73 12.92 -9.66
CA VAL A 182 -13.12 12.51 -9.87
C VAL A 182 -13.67 11.90 -8.59
N ASP A 183 -14.68 12.54 -8.00
CA ASP A 183 -15.41 11.98 -6.87
C ASP A 183 -16.50 11.03 -7.38
N ARG A 184 -16.26 9.72 -7.28
CA ARG A 184 -17.19 8.68 -7.77
C ARG A 184 -18.55 8.66 -7.05
N THR A 185 -18.70 9.41 -5.95
CA THR A 185 -19.99 9.51 -5.23
C THR A 185 -20.93 10.53 -5.85
N SER A 186 -20.40 11.46 -6.66
CA SER A 186 -21.17 12.53 -7.31
C SER A 186 -20.95 12.62 -8.81
N GLU A 187 -19.92 11.97 -9.35
CA GLU A 187 -19.53 12.08 -10.76
C GLU A 187 -19.46 10.70 -11.45
N ASP A 188 -19.68 10.68 -12.77
CA ASP A 188 -19.43 9.51 -13.61
C ASP A 188 -17.95 9.45 -14.01
N VAL A 189 -17.23 8.48 -13.45
CA VAL A 189 -15.80 8.24 -13.71
C VAL A 189 -15.50 8.08 -15.20
N VAL A 190 -16.32 7.34 -15.94
CA VAL A 190 -16.05 7.06 -17.36
C VAL A 190 -16.21 8.33 -18.18
N ALA A 191 -17.28 9.11 -17.91
CA ALA A 191 -17.55 10.35 -18.61
C ALA A 191 -16.42 11.38 -18.37
N ARG A 192 -16.03 11.59 -17.10
CA ARG A 192 -14.99 12.57 -16.72
C ARG A 192 -13.62 12.21 -17.29
N VAL A 193 -13.24 10.93 -17.23
CA VAL A 193 -11.98 10.47 -17.84
C VAL A 193 -11.99 10.70 -19.34
N LYS A 194 -13.08 10.36 -20.04
CA LYS A 194 -13.18 10.57 -21.49
C LYS A 194 -13.15 12.05 -21.85
N GLU A 195 -13.88 12.89 -21.14
CA GLU A 195 -13.88 14.34 -21.38
C GLU A 195 -12.47 14.92 -21.25
N PHE A 196 -11.79 14.63 -20.15
CA PHE A 196 -10.44 15.13 -19.88
C PHE A 196 -9.38 14.61 -20.87
N THR A 197 -9.55 13.39 -21.36
CA THR A 197 -8.62 12.77 -22.33
C THR A 197 -9.03 12.99 -23.78
N GLY A 198 -10.01 13.85 -24.08
CA GLY A 198 -10.50 14.08 -25.44
C GLY A 198 -11.07 12.81 -26.11
N GLY A 199 -11.61 11.90 -25.31
CA GLY A 199 -12.20 10.62 -25.73
C GLY A 199 -11.20 9.45 -25.81
N ARG A 200 -9.89 9.71 -25.68
CA ARG A 200 -8.84 8.68 -25.83
C ARG A 200 -8.89 7.63 -24.72
N GLY A 201 -9.12 8.04 -23.47
CA GLY A 201 -9.01 7.20 -22.29
C GLY A 201 -7.60 7.17 -21.66
N ALA A 202 -7.44 6.40 -20.59
CA ALA A 202 -6.19 6.28 -19.85
C ALA A 202 -5.27 5.19 -20.43
N ASP A 203 -3.97 5.49 -20.56
CA ASP A 203 -2.95 4.57 -21.05
C ASP A 203 -2.59 3.50 -20.01
N VAL A 204 -2.59 3.87 -18.73
CA VAL A 204 -2.39 2.97 -17.60
C VAL A 204 -3.50 3.20 -16.58
N VAL A 205 -4.05 2.11 -16.04
CA VAL A 205 -4.96 2.15 -14.90
C VAL A 205 -4.33 1.40 -13.73
N TYR A 206 -4.27 2.02 -12.55
CA TYR A 206 -3.87 1.41 -11.29
C TYR A 206 -5.12 1.09 -10.46
N ASP A 207 -5.47 -0.19 -10.34
CA ASP A 207 -6.71 -0.64 -9.71
C ASP A 207 -6.47 -1.52 -8.47
N PRO A 208 -6.52 -0.93 -7.26
CA PRO A 208 -6.51 -1.66 -5.99
C PRO A 208 -7.92 -2.03 -5.48
N VAL A 209 -8.97 -1.73 -6.24
CA VAL A 209 -10.38 -1.78 -5.79
C VAL A 209 -11.13 -2.98 -6.36
N GLY A 210 -11.01 -3.23 -7.67
CA GLY A 210 -11.77 -4.27 -8.36
C GLY A 210 -13.25 -3.91 -8.61
N GLY A 211 -14.10 -4.91 -8.77
CA GLY A 211 -15.55 -4.73 -8.96
C GLY A 211 -15.94 -3.67 -10.00
N ASP A 212 -16.79 -2.72 -9.58
CA ASP A 212 -17.27 -1.62 -10.44
C ASP A 212 -16.16 -0.66 -10.89
N ALA A 213 -15.09 -0.50 -10.09
CA ALA A 213 -13.95 0.32 -10.48
C ALA A 213 -13.23 -0.30 -11.69
N TYR A 214 -13.05 -1.62 -11.71
CA TYR A 214 -12.52 -2.35 -12.87
C TYR A 214 -13.46 -2.21 -14.08
N ALA A 215 -14.77 -2.35 -13.87
CA ALA A 215 -15.76 -2.22 -14.95
C ALA A 215 -15.74 -0.83 -15.59
N ALA A 216 -15.59 0.23 -14.78
CA ALA A 216 -15.39 1.60 -15.27
C ALA A 216 -14.06 1.73 -16.04
N SER A 217 -12.98 1.17 -15.48
CA SER A 217 -11.65 1.17 -16.10
C SER A 217 -11.66 0.56 -17.50
N ALA A 218 -12.31 -0.58 -17.69
CA ALA A 218 -12.44 -1.19 -19.01
C ALA A 218 -13.13 -0.23 -20.00
N LYS A 219 -14.12 0.55 -19.58
CA LYS A 219 -14.84 1.48 -20.47
C LYS A 219 -14.01 2.73 -20.81
N CYS A 220 -13.08 3.14 -19.96
CA CYS A 220 -12.26 4.35 -20.14
C CYS A 220 -10.75 4.10 -20.33
N VAL A 221 -10.30 2.85 -20.48
CA VAL A 221 -8.93 2.54 -20.93
C VAL A 221 -8.73 2.90 -22.39
N ALA A 222 -7.56 3.42 -22.74
CA ALA A 222 -7.15 3.72 -24.10
C ALA A 222 -6.91 2.44 -24.92
N PHE A 223 -6.86 2.59 -26.24
CA PHE A 223 -6.34 1.54 -27.13
C PHE A 223 -4.91 1.20 -26.72
N GLU A 224 -4.57 -0.09 -26.65
CA GLU A 224 -3.27 -0.60 -26.16
C GLU A 224 -2.92 -0.23 -24.69
N GLY A 225 -3.90 0.25 -23.91
CA GLY A 225 -3.69 0.56 -22.50
C GLY A 225 -3.41 -0.67 -21.63
N ARG A 226 -3.02 -0.43 -20.38
CA ARG A 226 -2.74 -1.48 -19.38
C ARG A 226 -3.55 -1.26 -18.11
N ILE A 227 -4.37 -2.24 -17.73
CA ILE A 227 -5.07 -2.24 -16.44
C ILE A 227 -4.28 -3.10 -15.46
N LEU A 228 -3.62 -2.46 -14.49
CA LEU A 228 -2.91 -3.11 -13.39
C LEU A 228 -3.91 -3.57 -12.33
N VAL A 229 -3.98 -4.89 -12.13
CA VAL A 229 -4.76 -5.51 -11.04
C VAL A 229 -3.87 -5.59 -9.81
N VAL A 230 -4.12 -4.72 -8.84
CA VAL A 230 -3.31 -4.57 -7.61
C VAL A 230 -4.01 -5.22 -6.41
N GLY A 231 -5.33 -5.12 -6.34
CA GLY A 231 -6.11 -5.64 -5.22
C GLY A 231 -7.61 -5.54 -5.44
N PHE A 232 -8.37 -6.04 -4.46
CA PHE A 232 -9.82 -6.10 -4.50
C PHE A 232 -10.42 -5.49 -3.24
N ALA A 233 -10.00 -4.28 -2.87
CA ALA A 233 -10.46 -3.62 -1.64
C ALA A 233 -11.99 -3.38 -1.63
N GLY A 234 -12.64 -3.35 -2.81
CA GLY A 234 -14.10 -3.32 -2.93
C GLY A 234 -14.79 -4.66 -2.64
N GLY A 235 -14.03 -5.72 -2.34
CA GLY A 235 -14.55 -7.02 -1.94
C GLY A 235 -15.03 -7.92 -3.09
N THR A 236 -15.00 -7.44 -4.34
CA THR A 236 -15.44 -8.20 -5.51
C THR A 236 -14.31 -8.37 -6.52
N VAL A 237 -13.97 -9.63 -6.82
CA VAL A 237 -13.07 -9.99 -7.92
C VAL A 237 -13.85 -9.92 -9.23
N PRO A 238 -13.50 -9.02 -10.18
CA PRO A 238 -14.26 -8.85 -11.41
C PRO A 238 -13.98 -9.99 -12.41
N ALA A 239 -15.00 -10.35 -13.20
CA ALA A 239 -14.84 -11.19 -14.37
C ALA A 239 -14.52 -10.30 -15.60
N PRO A 240 -13.35 -10.45 -16.24
CA PRO A 240 -12.98 -9.58 -17.35
C PRO A 240 -13.77 -9.91 -18.63
N ALA A 241 -14.36 -8.89 -19.25
CA ALA A 241 -14.96 -8.99 -20.57
C ALA A 241 -13.86 -9.08 -21.65
N LEU A 242 -13.33 -10.29 -21.90
CA LEU A 242 -12.18 -10.50 -22.79
C LEU A 242 -12.46 -10.12 -24.26
N ASN A 243 -13.73 -10.13 -24.68
CA ASN A 243 -14.13 -9.58 -25.98
C ASN A 243 -13.86 -8.07 -26.08
N HIS A 244 -14.00 -7.33 -24.97
CA HIS A 244 -13.67 -5.90 -24.93
C HIS A 244 -12.15 -5.69 -24.94
N ALA A 245 -11.38 -6.55 -24.28
CA ALA A 245 -9.91 -6.56 -24.37
C ALA A 245 -9.43 -6.76 -25.80
N LEU A 246 -10.02 -7.73 -26.52
CA LEU A 246 -9.75 -7.97 -27.93
C LEU A 246 -10.00 -6.71 -28.79
N VAL A 247 -11.15 -6.05 -28.65
CA VAL A 247 -11.52 -4.92 -29.52
C VAL A 247 -10.66 -3.67 -29.27
N LYS A 248 -10.17 -3.48 -28.04
CA LYS A 248 -9.33 -2.32 -27.67
C LYS A 248 -7.83 -2.61 -27.58
N ASN A 249 -7.41 -3.85 -27.80
CA ASN A 249 -6.01 -4.30 -27.62
C ASN A 249 -5.39 -3.98 -26.25
N TYR A 250 -6.18 -3.80 -25.18
CA TYR A 250 -5.59 -3.52 -23.87
C TYR A 250 -5.14 -4.79 -23.14
N SER A 251 -4.17 -4.62 -22.25
CA SER A 251 -3.65 -5.67 -21.39
C SER A 251 -4.29 -5.64 -20.00
N ILE A 252 -4.58 -6.82 -19.44
CA ILE A 252 -4.90 -6.99 -18.03
C ILE A 252 -3.64 -7.54 -17.36
N VAL A 253 -3.07 -6.78 -16.42
CA VAL A 253 -1.74 -7.02 -15.89
C VAL A 253 -1.81 -7.29 -14.39
N GLY A 254 -1.62 -8.55 -13.99
CA GLY A 254 -1.54 -8.91 -12.58
C GLY A 254 -0.23 -8.44 -11.92
N LEU A 255 -0.34 -8.05 -10.65
CA LEU A 255 0.77 -7.71 -9.78
C LEU A 255 0.66 -8.47 -8.44
N HIS A 256 1.67 -9.28 -8.13
CA HIS A 256 1.88 -9.81 -6.80
C HIS A 256 3.27 -9.39 -6.32
N TRP A 257 3.37 -8.21 -5.70
CA TRP A 257 4.66 -7.64 -5.29
C TRP A 257 5.48 -8.58 -4.38
N GLY A 258 4.85 -9.17 -3.35
CA GLY A 258 5.56 -9.99 -2.37
C GLY A 258 6.28 -11.23 -2.94
N LEU A 259 5.86 -11.76 -4.10
CA LEU A 259 6.52 -12.91 -4.72
C LEU A 259 7.85 -12.55 -5.40
N TYR A 260 8.11 -11.26 -5.63
CA TYR A 260 9.43 -10.83 -6.10
C TYR A 260 10.53 -11.09 -5.06
N ALA A 261 10.22 -11.07 -3.76
CA ALA A 261 11.19 -11.45 -2.73
C ALA A 261 11.71 -12.90 -2.89
N THR A 262 10.94 -13.78 -3.55
CA THR A 262 11.35 -15.16 -3.85
C THR A 262 11.93 -15.30 -5.25
N HIS A 263 11.26 -14.72 -6.27
CA HIS A 263 11.62 -14.94 -7.67
C HIS A 263 12.69 -14.00 -8.21
N ASP A 264 12.82 -12.81 -7.64
CA ASP A 264 13.82 -11.81 -8.01
C ASP A 264 14.11 -10.85 -6.83
N PRO A 265 14.78 -11.35 -5.77
CA PRO A 265 15.09 -10.54 -4.59
C PRO A 265 15.98 -9.33 -4.90
N ALA A 266 16.77 -9.39 -5.98
CA ALA A 266 17.62 -8.28 -6.40
C ALA A 266 16.78 -7.06 -6.83
N ALA A 267 15.64 -7.28 -7.48
CA ALA A 267 14.75 -6.19 -7.85
C ALA A 267 14.04 -5.52 -6.68
N ILE A 268 13.83 -6.21 -5.55
CA ILE A 268 13.33 -5.57 -4.32
C ILE A 268 14.34 -4.51 -3.85
N ARG A 269 15.63 -4.85 -3.84
CA ARG A 269 16.70 -3.91 -3.48
C ARG A 269 16.81 -2.75 -4.47
N ALA A 270 16.81 -3.02 -5.77
CA ALA A 270 16.86 -1.98 -6.79
C ALA A 270 15.65 -1.02 -6.72
N CYS A 271 14.45 -1.56 -6.46
CA CYS A 271 13.26 -0.76 -6.21
C CYS A 271 13.43 0.12 -4.97
N HIS A 272 13.95 -0.43 -3.87
CA HIS A 272 14.19 0.34 -2.65
C HIS A 272 15.20 1.48 -2.84
N GLU A 273 16.28 1.23 -3.56
CA GLU A 273 17.29 2.24 -3.91
C GLU A 273 16.66 3.38 -4.72
N GLU A 274 15.83 3.06 -5.71
CA GLU A 274 15.15 4.06 -6.53
C GLU A 274 14.12 4.88 -5.72
N LEU A 275 13.34 4.23 -4.85
CA LEU A 275 12.42 4.92 -3.96
C LEU A 275 13.15 5.83 -2.96
N THR A 276 14.29 5.38 -2.45
CA THR A 276 15.16 6.18 -1.57
C THR A 276 15.70 7.41 -2.31
N ARG A 277 16.13 7.24 -3.56
CA ARG A 277 16.58 8.34 -4.42
C ARG A 277 15.45 9.35 -4.69
N LEU A 278 14.25 8.87 -5.01
CA LEU A 278 13.08 9.73 -5.23
C LEU A 278 12.68 10.49 -3.96
N ALA A 279 12.73 9.83 -2.79
CA ALA A 279 12.44 10.46 -1.51
C ALA A 279 13.47 11.54 -1.16
N ALA A 280 14.76 11.27 -1.38
CA ALA A 280 15.83 12.24 -1.18
C ALA A 280 15.73 13.45 -2.14
N ALA A 281 15.23 13.24 -3.35
CA ALA A 281 14.94 14.32 -4.29
C ALA A 281 13.65 15.10 -3.96
N GLY A 282 12.88 14.68 -2.95
CA GLY A 282 11.57 15.25 -2.62
C GLY A 282 10.47 14.94 -3.64
N ALA A 283 10.72 14.04 -4.59
CA ALA A 283 9.78 13.66 -5.64
C ALA A 283 8.66 12.75 -5.11
N ILE A 284 8.94 12.02 -4.02
CA ILE A 284 7.94 11.27 -3.28
C ILE A 284 8.09 11.51 -1.78
N ARG A 285 6.98 11.51 -1.06
CA ARG A 285 6.89 11.55 0.40
C ARG A 285 5.68 10.73 0.84
N PRO A 286 5.87 9.59 1.54
CA PRO A 286 4.75 8.81 2.08
C PRO A 286 3.72 9.69 2.82
N LEU A 287 2.46 9.61 2.37
CA LEU A 287 1.36 10.37 2.95
C LEU A 287 0.94 9.70 4.26
N VAL A 288 1.62 10.03 5.35
CA VAL A 288 1.22 9.61 6.71
C VAL A 288 0.14 10.55 7.19
N SER A 289 -1.10 10.08 7.22
CA SER A 289 -2.28 10.88 7.60
C SER A 289 -2.54 10.83 9.10
N GLU A 290 -2.25 9.70 9.74
CA GLU A 290 -2.44 9.51 11.17
C GLU A 290 -1.27 8.74 11.77
N ARG A 291 -0.80 9.22 12.92
CA ARG A 291 0.08 8.48 13.83
C ARG A 291 -0.76 8.04 15.01
N VAL A 292 -0.89 6.74 15.21
CA VAL A 292 -1.71 6.15 16.27
C VAL A 292 -0.81 5.52 17.32
N PRO A 293 -1.09 5.66 18.61
CA PRO A 293 -0.34 4.94 19.64
C PRO A 293 -0.57 3.43 19.49
N LEU A 294 0.34 2.63 20.06
CA LEU A 294 0.24 1.17 20.02
C LEU A 294 -1.14 0.67 20.48
N ASP A 295 -1.69 1.18 21.58
CA ASP A 295 -3.01 0.80 22.10
C ASP A 295 -4.21 1.26 21.24
N GLY A 296 -3.98 2.07 20.20
CA GLY A 296 -4.97 2.46 19.19
C GLY A 296 -4.95 1.62 17.91
N ALA A 297 -4.07 0.62 17.79
CA ALA A 297 -3.86 -0.08 16.53
C ALA A 297 -5.11 -0.83 16.02
N ALA A 298 -5.85 -1.53 16.89
CA ALA A 298 -7.03 -2.29 16.46
C ALA A 298 -8.10 -1.41 15.81
N ASP A 299 -8.41 -0.26 16.42
CA ASP A 299 -9.35 0.72 15.88
C ASP A 299 -8.85 1.31 14.56
N ALA A 300 -7.56 1.59 14.45
CA ALA A 300 -6.96 2.11 13.22
C ALA A 300 -7.01 1.09 12.07
N VAL A 301 -6.76 -0.20 12.36
CA VAL A 301 -6.93 -1.28 11.38
C VAL A 301 -8.40 -1.42 10.98
N GLN A 302 -9.34 -1.26 11.92
CA GLN A 302 -10.78 -1.25 11.61
C GLN A 302 -11.17 -0.09 10.69
N ARG A 303 -10.71 1.14 10.97
CA ARG A 303 -10.99 2.30 10.10
C ARG A 303 -10.49 2.09 8.67
N LEU A 304 -9.32 1.44 8.52
CA LEU A 304 -8.84 1.03 7.20
C LEU A 304 -9.75 0.00 6.55
N ALA A 305 -10.21 -1.00 7.31
CA ALA A 305 -11.13 -2.04 6.85
C ALA A 305 -12.46 -1.47 6.33
N ASP A 306 -12.96 -0.42 6.97
CA ASP A 306 -14.20 0.28 6.62
C ASP A 306 -14.02 1.25 5.44
N GLY A 307 -12.78 1.46 4.98
CA GLY A 307 -12.46 2.41 3.92
C GLY A 307 -12.64 3.88 4.35
N ALA A 308 -12.60 4.17 5.64
CA ALA A 308 -12.80 5.52 6.19
C ALA A 308 -11.53 6.40 6.13
N THR A 309 -10.40 5.83 5.76
CA THR A 309 -9.09 6.48 5.87
C THR A 309 -8.61 7.16 4.58
N THR A 310 -7.61 8.03 4.72
CA THR A 310 -6.76 8.54 3.65
C THR A 310 -5.31 8.21 3.95
N GLY A 311 -4.44 8.15 2.93
CA GLY A 311 -3.01 7.92 3.10
C GLY A 311 -2.69 6.66 3.92
N ARG A 312 -1.70 6.80 4.79
CA ARG A 312 -1.10 5.75 5.61
C ARG A 312 -1.35 6.04 7.09
N LEU A 313 -1.89 5.04 7.78
CA LEU A 313 -2.01 5.03 9.23
C LEU A 313 -0.82 4.28 9.79
N VAL A 314 -0.12 4.88 10.73
CA VAL A 314 1.11 4.32 11.28
C VAL A 314 1.01 4.22 12.78
N VAL A 315 1.20 3.01 13.29
CA VAL A 315 1.31 2.73 14.72
C VAL A 315 2.68 3.15 15.18
N VAL A 316 2.75 3.96 16.23
CA VAL A 316 3.99 4.39 16.87
C VAL A 316 4.02 3.93 18.34
N PRO A 317 5.19 3.54 18.87
CA PRO A 317 5.32 3.21 20.29
C PRO A 317 4.93 4.37 21.21
N ALA A 318 4.51 4.03 22.43
CA ALA A 318 4.17 5.03 23.44
C ALA A 318 5.36 5.99 23.68
N GLY A 319 5.14 7.29 23.52
CA GLY A 319 6.14 8.35 23.70
C GLY A 319 6.63 9.02 22.40
N ALA A 320 6.38 8.43 21.23
CA ALA A 320 6.77 9.01 19.92
C ALA A 320 5.61 9.73 19.19
N ALA A 321 4.41 9.75 19.77
CA ALA A 321 3.19 10.33 19.17
C ALA A 321 3.06 11.86 19.35
N ARG A 322 4.16 12.60 19.53
CA ARG A 322 4.16 14.06 19.65
C ARG A 322 4.77 14.72 18.43
#